data_AF-Q8UVX7-F1
#
_entry.id   AF-Q8UVX7-F1
#
_cell.length_a   1.000
_cell.length_b   1.000
_cell.length_c   1.000
_cell.angle_alpha   90.00
_cell.angle_beta   90.00
_cell.angle_gamma   90.00
#
_symmetry.space_group_name_H-M   'P 1'
#
loop_
_entity.id
_entity.type
_entity.pdbx_description
1 polymer ?
#
loop_
_entity_poly.entity_id
_entity_poly.type
_entity_poly.pdbx_seq_one_letter_code
_entity_poly.pdbx_strand_id
1 'polypeptide(L)' 'KNLDKDVPYFAEVVSTTENVAVFIWENLKRLLPAGMLYKVKVYETDQNIVVYK' A
#
# COMPACT_ATOMS: atom_id res chain seq x y z
N LYS A 1 14.22 -3.00 1.20
CA LYS A 1 13.79 -3.18 2.60
C LYS A 1 12.92 -4.43 2.68
N ASN A 2 13.06 -5.23 3.72
CA ASN A 2 12.15 -6.33 4.01
C ASN A 2 10.91 -5.73 4.70
N LEU A 3 9.72 -5.92 4.12
CA LEU A 3 8.50 -5.25 4.61
C LEU A 3 8.17 -5.68 6.05
N ASP A 4 8.19 -6.98 6.34
CA ASP A 4 7.79 -7.52 7.64
C ASP A 4 8.79 -7.18 8.76
N LYS A 5 10.06 -6.91 8.40
CA LYS A 5 11.12 -6.57 9.38
C LYS A 5 11.33 -5.07 9.55
N ASP A 6 11.28 -4.32 8.45
CA ASP A 6 11.73 -2.92 8.41
C ASP A 6 10.59 -1.92 8.51
N VAL A 7 9.33 -2.35 8.36
CA VAL A 7 8.16 -1.48 8.36
C VAL A 7 7.22 -1.89 9.50
N PRO A 8 7.11 -1.09 10.57
CA PRO A 8 6.32 -1.45 11.76
C PRO A 8 4.87 -1.84 11.48
N TYR A 9 4.26 -1.25 10.44
CA TYR A 9 2.91 -1.60 10.02
C TYR A 9 2.75 -3.09 9.67
N PHE A 10 3.76 -3.71 9.07
CA PHE A 10 3.73 -5.12 8.66
C PHE A 10 4.25 -6.08 9.75
N ALA A 11 4.53 -5.60 10.96
CA ALA A 11 4.91 -6.48 12.07
C ALA A 11 3.73 -7.34 12.55
N GLU A 12 2.51 -6.81 12.45
CA GLU A 12 1.26 -7.48 12.85
C GLU A 12 0.31 -7.72 11.67
N VAL A 13 0.61 -7.14 10.50
CA VAL A 13 -0.19 -7.24 9.29
C VAL A 13 0.60 -7.96 8.22
N VAL A 14 0.02 -9.00 7.62
CA VAL A 14 0.66 -9.75 6.54
C VAL A 14 0.94 -8.83 5.35
N SER A 15 2.18 -8.84 4.83
CA SER A 15 2.63 -7.99 3.73
C SER A 15 2.14 -8.40 2.33
N THR A 16 0.90 -8.91 2.23
CA THR A 16 0.22 -9.17 0.95
C THR A 16 0.14 -7.90 0.09
N THR A 17 0.12 -8.04 -1.23
CA THR A 17 0.05 -6.90 -2.16
C THR A 17 -1.15 -5.97 -1.89
N GLU A 18 -2.27 -6.54 -1.43
CA GLU A 18 -3.48 -5.83 -1.01
C GLU A 18 -3.21 -4.93 0.20
N ASN A 19 -2.62 -5.48 1.26
CA ASN A 19 -2.25 -4.69 2.45
C ASN A 19 -1.18 -3.64 2.14
N VAL A 20 -0.29 -3.91 1.18
CA VAL A 20 0.66 -2.91 0.69
C VAL A 20 -0.05 -1.77 -0.04
N ALA A 21 -1.04 -2.06 -0.88
CA ALA A 21 -1.83 -1.03 -1.55
C ALA A 21 -2.60 -0.16 -0.55
N VAL A 22 -3.19 -0.76 0.48
CA VAL A 22 -3.86 -0.05 1.59
C VAL A 22 -2.86 0.81 2.37
N PHE A 23 -1.70 0.26 2.73
CA PHE A 23 -0.66 1.00 3.46
C PHE A 23 -0.22 2.24 2.67
N ILE A 24 0.06 2.09 1.37
CA ILE A 24 0.44 3.21 0.50
C ILE A 24 -0.70 4.25 0.44
N TRP A 25 -1.94 3.80 0.25
CA TRP A 25 -3.11 4.67 0.21
C TRP A 25 -3.24 5.52 1.48
N GLU A 26 -3.21 4.89 2.66
CA GLU A 26 -3.37 5.58 3.93
C GLU A 26 -2.24 6.59 4.20
N ASN A 27 -1.01 6.27 3.80
CA ASN A 27 0.11 7.22 3.91
C ASN A 27 -0.04 8.40 2.94
N LEU A 28 -0.44 8.16 1.69
CA LEU A 28 -0.66 9.22 0.71
C LEU A 28 -1.84 10.12 1.10
N LYS A 29 -2.95 9.54 1.57
CA LYS A 29 -4.14 10.28 2.00
C LYS A 29 -3.86 11.26 3.14
N ARG A 30 -2.88 10.98 4.00
CA ARG A 30 -2.46 11.89 5.09
C ARG A 30 -1.65 13.08 4.59
N LEU A 31 -0.97 12.95 3.44
CA LEU A 31 -0.08 13.96 2.89
C LEU A 31 -0.74 14.79 1.78
N LEU A 32 -1.67 14.17 1.04
CA LEU A 32 -2.38 14.81 -0.06
C LEU A 32 -3.63 15.54 0.46
N PRO A 33 -3.99 16.68 -0.14
CA PRO A 33 -5.27 17.32 0.13
C PRO A 33 -6.46 16.40 -0.16
N ALA A 34 -7.55 16.62 0.58
CA ALA A 34 -8.77 15.84 0.45
C ALA A 34 -9.28 15.82 -1.00
N GLY A 35 -9.68 14.65 -1.48
CA GLY A 35 -10.23 14.45 -2.83
C GLY A 35 -9.19 14.36 -3.95
N MET A 36 -7.88 14.49 -3.66
CA MET A 36 -6.84 14.44 -4.70
C MET A 36 -6.35 13.01 -4.99
N LEU A 37 -6.42 12.12 -4.01
CA LEU A 37 -6.04 10.72 -4.17
C LEU A 37 -7.19 9.94 -4.80
N TYR A 38 -6.96 9.40 -6.01
CA TYR A 38 -7.99 8.69 -6.78
C TYR A 38 -7.85 7.16 -6.76
N LYS A 39 -6.62 6.65 -6.92
CA LYS A 39 -6.31 5.21 -6.87
C LYS A 39 -4.84 4.97 -6.59
N VAL A 40 -4.54 3.86 -5.92
CA VAL A 40 -3.20 3.28 -5.81
C VAL A 40 -3.20 1.97 -6.59
N LYS A 41 -2.19 1.76 -7.43
CA LYS A 41 -2.00 0.52 -8.19
C LYS A 41 -0.64 -0.05 -7.89
N VAL A 42 -0.61 -1.26 -7.34
CA VAL A 42 0.61 -1.97 -6.96
C VAL A 42 0.77 -3.18 -7.87
N TYR A 43 1.98 -3.36 -8.38
CA TYR A 43 2.38 -4.51 -9.18
C TYR A 43 3.38 -5.28 -8.33
N GLU A 44 2.99 -6.47 -7.86
CA GLU A 44 3.94 -7.38 -7.22
C GLU A 44 4.77 -8.11 -8.29
N THR A 45 4.11 -8.47 -9.38
CA THR A 45 4.72 -8.96 -10.63
C THR A 45 3.91 -8.41 -11.81
N ASP A 46 4.33 -8.70 -13.05
CA ASP A 46 3.58 -8.28 -14.24
C ASP A 46 2.17 -8.89 -14.31
N GLN A 47 1.97 -10.05 -13.67
CA GLN A 47 0.69 -10.77 -13.66
C GLN A 47 -0.11 -10.56 -12.37
N ASN A 48 0.54 -10.18 -11.25
CA ASN A 48 -0.13 -9.90 -10.00
C ASN A 48 -0.22 -8.39 -9.73
N ILE A 49 -1.43 -7.86 -9.88
CA ILE A 49 -1.72 -6.43 -9.84
C ILE A 49 -2.89 -6.19 -8.90
N VAL A 50 -2.68 -5.32 -7.91
CA VAL A 50 -3.73 -4.86 -7.01
C VAL A 50 -4.03 -3.39 -7.27
N VAL A 51 -5.31 -3.04 -7.32
CA VAL A 51 -5.79 -1.65 -7.41
C VAL A 51 -6.66 -1.37 -6.19
N TYR A 52 -6.31 -0.32 -5.45
CA TYR A 52 -7.06 0.18 -4.29
C TYR A 52 -7.59 1.59 -4.55
N LYS A 53 -8.80 1.90 -4.09
CA LYS A 53 -9.52 3.16 -4.30
C LYS A 53 -10.32 3.54 -3.05
#